data_AF-A6VRY2-F1
#
_entry.id   AF-A6VRY2-F1
#
_cell.length_a   1.000
_cell.length_b   1.000
_cell.length_c   1.000
_cell.angle_alpha   90.00
_cell.angle_beta   90.00
_cell.angle_gamma   90.00
#
_symmetry.space_group_name_H-M   'P 1'
#
loop_
_entity.id
_entity.type
_entity.pdbx_description
1 polymer ?
#
loop_
_entity_poly.entity_id
_entity_poly.type
_entity_poly.pdbx_seq_one_letter_code
_entity_poly.pdbx_strand_id
1 'polypeptide(L)'
;MPVIKIFYSETLDAAVREQNETIQAGLEHMMREVLQADPAKCQVVFSCSTFVTPLPVYVDMQFRANEYRQGAVIETAMDKIVDVVGKALSTGIRIRAFAIDQSTLYARDVD
;
A
#
# COMPACT_ATOMS: atom_id res chain seq x y z
N MET A 1 -1.14 6.27 -10.69
CA MET A 1 -2.25 5.70 -9.93
C MET A 1 -1.72 4.52 -9.13
N PRO A 2 -1.09 4.78 -7.96
CA PRO A 2 -0.68 3.70 -7.07
C PRO A 2 -1.86 2.83 -6.61
N VAL A 3 -1.62 1.53 -6.52
CA VAL A 3 -2.51 0.55 -5.90
C VAL A 3 -1.73 -0.15 -4.80
N ILE A 4 -2.23 -0.12 -3.57
CA ILE A 4 -1.62 -0.78 -2.42
C ILE A 4 -2.57 -1.88 -1.98
N LYS A 5 -2.10 -3.13 -2.01
CA LYS A 5 -2.85 -4.30 -1.52
C LYS A 5 -2.20 -4.79 -0.25
N ILE A 6 -2.94 -4.81 0.85
CA ILE A 6 -2.49 -5.22 2.18
C ILE A 6 -3.21 -6.52 2.52
N PHE A 7 -2.46 -7.61 2.45
CA PHE A 7 -2.90 -8.93 2.84
C PHE A 7 -2.46 -9.20 4.28
N TYR A 8 -3.39 -9.65 5.13
CA TYR A 8 -3.11 -9.91 6.53
C TYR A 8 -3.76 -11.21 6.99
N SER A 9 -3.20 -11.83 8.03
CA SER A 9 -3.76 -13.05 8.62
C SER A 9 -5.03 -12.75 9.43
N GLU A 10 -5.93 -13.73 9.54
CA GLU A 10 -7.20 -13.62 10.28
C GLU A 10 -7.01 -13.13 11.73
N THR A 11 -5.89 -13.49 12.36
CA THR A 11 -5.53 -13.05 13.72
C THR A 11 -5.40 -11.53 13.87
N LEU A 12 -5.27 -10.77 12.78
CA LEU A 12 -5.14 -9.31 12.77
C LEU A 12 -6.43 -8.58 12.40
N ASP A 13 -7.53 -9.29 12.09
CA ASP A 13 -8.74 -8.66 11.54
C ASP A 13 -9.34 -7.58 12.45
N ALA A 14 -9.36 -7.82 13.77
CA ALA A 14 -9.82 -6.83 14.74
C ALA A 14 -8.94 -5.57 14.75
N ALA A 15 -7.61 -5.75 14.76
CA ALA A 15 -6.65 -4.64 14.76
C ALA A 15 -6.72 -3.82 13.47
N VAL A 16 -6.89 -4.48 12.31
CA VAL A 16 -7.06 -3.79 11.02
C VAL A 16 -8.33 -2.95 11.01
N ARG A 17 -9.45 -3.47 11.52
CA ARG A 17 -10.71 -2.70 11.60
C ARG A 17 -10.57 -1.49 12.53
N GLU A 18 -9.95 -1.66 13.69
CA GLU A 18 -9.72 -0.58 14.66
C GLU A 18 -8.80 0.51 14.10
N GLN A 19 -7.75 0.12 13.37
CA GLN A 19 -6.72 1.03 12.89
C GLN A 19 -6.92 1.50 11.44
N ASN A 20 -8.04 1.13 10.79
CA ASN A 20 -8.27 1.39 9.36
C ASN A 20 -8.10 2.87 9.00
N GLU A 21 -8.72 3.77 9.77
CA GLU A 21 -8.63 5.22 9.53
C GLU A 21 -7.20 5.75 9.69
N THR A 22 -6.48 5.29 10.72
CA THR A 22 -5.07 5.64 10.97
C THR A 22 -4.18 5.19 9.81
N ILE A 23 -4.36 3.94 9.35
CA ILE A 23 -3.61 3.38 8.23
C ILE A 23 -3.93 4.16 6.95
N GLN A 24 -5.22 4.39 6.67
CA GLN A 24 -5.66 5.14 5.50
C GLN A 24 -5.03 6.54 5.48
N ALA A 25 -5.16 7.31 6.56
CA ALA A 25 -4.60 8.66 6.63
C ALA A 25 -3.06 8.67 6.43
N GLY A 26 -2.35 7.71 7.04
CA GLY A 26 -0.90 7.58 6.87
C GLY A 26 -0.50 7.25 5.43
N LEU A 27 -1.24 6.36 4.76
CA LEU A 27 -1.01 6.00 3.37
C LEU A 27 -1.35 7.15 2.43
N GLU A 28 -2.44 7.88 2.65
CA GLU A 28 -2.80 9.06 1.85
C GLU A 28 -1.74 10.15 1.95
N HIS A 29 -1.18 10.39 3.15
CA HIS A 29 -0.08 11.32 3.34
C HIS A 29 1.17 10.89 2.55
N MET A 30 1.55 9.61 2.65
CA MET A 30 2.68 9.06 1.87
C MET A 30 2.45 9.19 0.36
N MET A 31 1.23 8.93 -0.12
CA MET A 31 0.88 9.08 -1.54
C MET A 31 1.10 10.50 -2.03
N ARG A 32 0.68 11.51 -1.25
CA ARG A 32 0.88 12.93 -1.60
C ARG A 32 2.35 13.33 -1.58
N GLU A 33 3.01 13.09 -0.45
CA GLU A 33 4.33 13.69 -0.17
C GLU A 33 5.48 12.92 -0.83
N VAL A 34 5.37 11.59 -0.94
CA VAL A 34 6.45 10.74 -1.46
C VAL A 34 6.18 10.34 -2.91
N LEU A 35 4.97 9.88 -3.21
CA LEU A 35 4.67 9.40 -4.57
C LEU A 35 4.16 10.49 -5.51
N GLN A 36 3.93 11.72 -5.02
CA GLN A 36 3.27 12.81 -5.77
C GLN A 36 2.02 12.30 -6.50
N ALA A 37 1.21 11.54 -5.78
CA ALA A 37 -0.02 10.96 -6.27
C ALA A 37 -1.22 11.61 -5.57
N ASP A 38 -2.26 11.88 -6.34
CA ASP A 38 -3.57 12.26 -5.81
C ASP A 38 -4.21 11.04 -5.13
N PRO A 39 -4.43 11.06 -3.79
CA PRO A 39 -4.96 9.90 -3.09
C PRO A 39 -6.37 9.52 -3.53
N ALA A 40 -7.17 10.48 -4.00
CA ALA A 40 -8.52 10.22 -4.51
C ALA A 40 -8.51 9.34 -5.77
N LYS A 41 -7.34 9.22 -6.44
CA LYS A 41 -7.14 8.34 -7.59
C LYS A 41 -6.41 7.07 -7.20
N CYS A 42 -5.89 6.95 -5.99
CA CYS A 42 -5.19 5.76 -5.54
C CYS A 42 -6.18 4.73 -5.02
N GLN A 43 -5.74 3.47 -4.94
CA GLN A 43 -6.55 2.40 -4.36
C GLN A 43 -5.77 1.75 -3.22
N VAL A 44 -6.42 1.59 -2.07
CA VAL A 44 -5.92 0.79 -0.95
C VAL A 44 -6.92 -0.35 -0.74
N VAL A 45 -6.43 -1.59 -0.76
CA VAL A 45 -7.25 -2.78 -0.60
C VAL A 45 -6.74 -3.56 0.61
N PHE A 46 -7.63 -3.79 1.57
CA PHE A 46 -7.38 -4.68 2.70
C PHE A 46 -8.00 -6.05 2.41
N SER A 47 -7.23 -7.11 2.62
CA SER A 47 -7.70 -8.48 2.39
C SER A 47 -7.23 -9.39 3.51
N CYS A 48 -8.16 -9.85 4.35
CA CYS A 48 -7.93 -10.98 5.22
C CYS A 48 -7.69 -12.22 4.34
N SER A 49 -6.57 -12.92 4.52
CA SER A 49 -6.16 -13.98 3.59
C SER A 49 -5.32 -15.05 4.27
N THR A 50 -5.41 -16.27 3.75
CA THR A 50 -4.49 -17.36 4.09
C THR A 50 -3.33 -17.35 3.10
N PHE A 51 -2.10 -17.24 3.61
CA PHE A 51 -0.90 -17.23 2.77
C PHE A 51 0.29 -17.85 3.50
N VAL A 52 1.25 -18.34 2.72
CA VAL A 52 2.51 -18.91 3.22
C VAL A 52 3.61 -17.86 3.09
N THR A 53 3.67 -16.93 4.04
CA THR A 53 4.80 -15.99 4.19
C THR A 53 5.24 -15.99 5.66
N PRO A 54 6.54 -15.78 5.95
CA PRO A 54 7.03 -15.81 7.33
C PRO A 54 6.50 -14.67 8.21
N LEU A 55 5.85 -13.66 7.62
CA LEU A 55 5.33 -12.48 8.31
C LEU A 55 3.81 -12.42 8.19
N PRO A 56 3.07 -11.95 9.21
CA PRO A 56 1.61 -11.98 9.23
C PRO A 56 0.96 -10.89 8.35
N VAL A 57 1.76 -10.03 7.73
CA VAL A 57 1.31 -9.02 6.77
C VAL A 57 2.18 -9.06 5.51
N TYR A 58 1.53 -9.06 4.35
CA TYR A 58 2.15 -8.95 3.04
C TYR A 58 1.55 -7.77 2.27
N VAL A 59 2.39 -6.92 1.69
CA VAL A 59 1.97 -5.75 0.93
C VAL A 59 2.51 -5.79 -0.50
N ASP A 60 1.61 -5.61 -1.46
CA ASP A 60 1.94 -5.33 -2.85
C ASP A 60 1.64 -3.87 -3.18
N MET A 61 2.68 -3.11 -3.52
CA MET A 61 2.53 -1.77 -4.10
C MET A 61 2.73 -1.85 -5.61
N GLN A 62 1.73 -1.43 -6.38
CA GLN A 62 1.83 -1.30 -7.83
C GLN A 62 1.74 0.17 -8.20
N PHE A 63 2.58 0.63 -9.11
CA PHE A 63 2.60 2.04 -9.52
C PHE A 63 2.98 2.16 -11.00
N ARG A 64 2.51 3.22 -11.67
CA ARG A 64 2.96 3.52 -13.04
C ARG A 64 4.40 4.03 -13.01
N ALA A 65 5.25 3.43 -13.83
CA ALA A 65 6.62 3.90 -14.06
C ALA A 65 6.61 5.35 -14.60
N ASN A 66 7.46 6.20 -14.05
CA ASN A 66 7.72 7.54 -14.57
C ASN A 66 9.10 8.01 -14.09
N GLU A 67 9.54 9.17 -14.59
CA GLU A 67 10.87 9.72 -14.27
C GLU A 67 11.05 10.09 -12.79
N TYR A 68 9.96 10.31 -12.05
CA TYR A 68 10.02 10.70 -10.64
C TYR A 68 10.08 9.47 -9.70
N ARG A 69 9.25 8.45 -9.95
CA ARG A 69 9.08 7.27 -9.12
C ARG A 69 10.13 6.20 -9.42
N GLN A 70 11.38 6.57 -9.18
CA GLN A 70 12.55 5.70 -9.32
C GLN A 70 12.96 5.06 -7.99
N GLY A 71 14.02 4.26 -7.99
CA GLY A 71 14.45 3.41 -6.86
C GLY A 71 14.38 4.08 -5.48
N ALA A 72 15.01 5.24 -5.29
CA ALA A 72 15.05 5.91 -3.99
C ALA A 72 13.67 6.41 -3.50
N VAL A 73 12.84 6.92 -4.42
CA VAL A 73 11.47 7.36 -4.09
C VAL A 73 10.60 6.15 -3.72
N ILE A 74 10.77 5.04 -4.45
CA ILE A 74 10.02 3.81 -4.19
C ILE A 74 10.46 3.15 -2.89
N GLU A 75 11.75 3.12 -2.59
CA GLU A 75 12.28 2.64 -1.32
C GLU A 75 11.72 3.48 -0.16
N THR A 76 11.75 4.81 -0.28
CA THR A 76 11.14 5.71 0.72
C THR A 76 9.65 5.44 0.91
N ALA A 77 8.90 5.22 -0.19
CA ALA A 77 7.49 4.89 -0.11
C ALA A 77 7.26 3.55 0.58
N MET A 78 8.07 2.53 0.29
CA MET A 78 8.01 1.23 0.94
C MET A 78 8.27 1.34 2.44
N ASP A 79 9.29 2.09 2.85
CA ASP A 79 9.60 2.33 4.27
C ASP A 79 8.44 3.01 4.99
N LYS A 80 7.81 4.01 4.36
CA LYS A 80 6.64 4.69 4.93
C LYS A 80 5.44 3.76 5.08
N ILE A 81 5.20 2.88 4.12
CA ILE A 81 4.13 1.87 4.22
C ILE A 81 4.42 0.92 5.39
N VAL A 82 5.65 0.42 5.48
CA VAL A 82 6.07 -0.47 6.58
C VAL A 82 5.92 0.23 7.92
N ASP A 83 6.28 1.50 8.03
CA ASP A 83 6.14 2.27 9.26
C ASP A 83 4.66 2.44 9.66
N VAL A 84 3.82 2.89 8.74
CA VAL A 84 2.38 3.12 8.98
C VAL A 84 1.68 1.83 9.37
N VAL A 85 1.80 0.79 8.54
CA VAL A 85 1.09 -0.48 8.75
C VAL A 85 1.72 -1.24 9.93
N GLY A 86 3.04 -1.18 10.09
CA GLY A 86 3.78 -1.95 11.09
C GLY A 86 3.53 -1.42 12.49
N LYS A 87 3.48 -0.10 12.66
CA LYS A 87 3.09 0.54 13.92
C LYS A 87 1.63 0.26 14.25
N ALA A 88 0.73 0.44 13.28
CA ALA A 88 -0.71 0.22 13.49
C ALA A 88 -1.02 -1.22 13.92
N LEU A 89 -0.38 -2.21 13.29
CA LEU A 89 -0.65 -3.63 13.54
C LEU A 89 0.34 -4.28 14.51
N SER A 90 1.32 -3.51 15.00
CA SER A 90 2.38 -3.97 15.91
C SER A 90 3.05 -5.28 15.45
N THR A 91 3.38 -5.37 14.16
CA THR A 91 3.83 -6.62 13.55
C THR A 91 4.82 -6.45 12.40
N GLY A 92 5.46 -7.55 12.02
CA GLY A 92 6.38 -7.58 10.89
C GLY A 92 5.64 -7.60 9.56
N ILE A 93 6.21 -6.90 8.56
CA ILE A 93 5.62 -6.76 7.24
C ILE A 93 6.61 -7.22 6.18
N ARG A 94 6.11 -7.96 5.19
CA ARG A 94 6.81 -8.15 3.92
C ARG A 94 6.18 -7.24 2.88
N ILE A 95 6.98 -6.40 2.21
CA ILE A 95 6.51 -5.53 1.13
C ILE A 95 7.25 -5.81 -0.17
N ARG A 96 6.54 -5.72 -1.29
CA ARG A 96 7.10 -5.70 -2.64
C ARG A 96 6.50 -4.53 -3.42
N ALA A 97 7.28 -4.01 -4.36
CA ALA A 97 6.85 -2.94 -5.25
C ALA A 97 7.05 -3.35 -6.71
N PHE A 98 6.07 -3.04 -7.56
CA PHE A 98 6.09 -3.35 -8.99
C PHE A 98 5.77 -2.10 -9.80
N ALA A 99 6.70 -1.73 -10.67
CA ALA A 99 6.47 -0.71 -11.68
C ALA A 99 5.66 -1.33 -12.83
N ILE A 100 4.56 -0.69 -13.19
CA ILE A 100 3.76 -1.00 -14.36
C ILE A 100 4.25 -0.12 -15.50
N ASP A 101 4.88 -0.75 -16.49
CA ASP A 101 5.26 -0.13 -17.75
C ASP A 101 4.10 -0.23 -18.74
N GLN A 102 3.16 0.70 -18.60
CA GLN A 102 2.01 0.84 -19.50
C GLN A 102 1.83 2.31 -19.84
N SER A 103 1.76 2.60 -21.14
CA SER A 103 1.57 3.95 -21.68
C SER A 103 0.19 4.52 -21.33
N THR A 104 -0.81 3.66 -21.09
CA THR A 104 -2.18 4.09 -20.74
C THR A 104 -2.77 3.16 -19.69
N LEU A 105 -3.57 3.72 -18.78
CA LEU A 105 -4.36 2.99 -17.79
C LEU A 105 -5.75 3.61 -17.83
N TYR A 106 -6.74 2.78 -18.11
CA TYR A 106 -8.13 3.18 -18.14
C TYR A 106 -8.75 2.80 -16.79
N ALA A 107 -9.38 3.77 -16.15
CA ALA A 107 -10.21 3.58 -14.97
C ALA A 107 -11.59 4.16 -15.30
N ARG A 108 -12.64 3.46 -14.86
CA ARG A 108 -14.01 3.91 -15.00
C ARG A 108 -14.72 3.60 -13.70
N ASP A 109 -15.23 4.64 -13.06
CA ASP A 109 -16.11 4.51 -11.92
C ASP A 109 -17.51 4.14 -12.43
N VAL A 110 -18.19 3.25 -11.71
CA VAL A 110 -19.54 2.80 -12.02
C VAL A 110 -20.37 3.05 -10.76
N ASP A 111 -21.39 3.90 -10.89
CA ASP A 111 -22.38 4.19 -9.84
C ASP A 111 -23.44 3.08 -9.75
#